data_AF-A0A7C1HSK7-F1
#
_entry.id   AF-A0A7C1HSK7-F1
#
_cell.length_a   1.000
_cell.length_b   1.000
_cell.length_c   1.000
_cell.angle_alpha   90.00
_cell.angle_beta   90.00
_cell.angle_gamma   90.00
#
_symmetry.space_group_name_H-M   'P 1'
#
loop_
_entity.id
_entity.type
_entity.pdbx_description
1 polymer ?
#
loop_
_entity_poly.entity_id
_entity_poly.type
_entity_poly.pdbx_seq_one_letter_code
_entity_poly.pdbx_strand_id
1 'polypeptide(L)'
;MVKFLIIRFSSIGDIILTTPAIRLLKTQVDDSVIHYLIKEQYASILESNPYIDKLHLFSGNMDDTVKKLKREDFDYIIDLHHNIRSLLLKKRLQIIDFSVDKLNVKKWMLVNLKINRMPDKHMVDRNLDTLKVFDVQDDEKGLDYFIPRNEEVDIETIGEKFNSGFIVLAIGARHHTKKLPPEKLLELAGLIKHPVVILGGPEDKETGDAVCKALPSGTIFNGAGKFSVNQSASLIKQARLVISHDTGMMHIAAAFRKKILSVWGNTVPLFGMYPYRPGNDSYIFEVNGLRCRPCSKIGYQRCPRRHFKCMIDQDITAIAEKANDLFTAQ
;
A
#
# COMPACT_ATOMS: atom_id res chain seq x y z
N MET A 1 -12.56 -25.88 -16.34
CA MET A 1 -11.69 -25.21 -15.35
C MET A 1 -10.60 -24.44 -16.04
N VAL A 2 -10.52 -23.11 -15.83
CA VAL A 2 -9.44 -22.26 -16.35
C VAL A 2 -8.50 -21.89 -15.21
N LYS A 3 -7.19 -22.14 -15.37
CA LYS A 3 -6.20 -21.99 -14.30
C LYS A 3 -5.26 -20.81 -14.58
N PHE A 4 -5.32 -19.81 -13.72
CA PHE A 4 -4.53 -18.59 -13.81
C PHE A 4 -3.34 -18.61 -12.86
N LEU A 5 -2.20 -18.11 -13.33
CA LEU A 5 -1.07 -17.72 -12.49
C LEU A 5 -0.92 -16.20 -12.47
N ILE A 6 -1.21 -15.58 -11.34
CA ILE A 6 -0.96 -14.15 -11.13
C ILE A 6 0.47 -13.97 -10.58
N ILE A 7 1.24 -13.05 -11.15
CA ILE A 7 2.63 -12.78 -10.73
C ILE A 7 2.75 -11.38 -10.13
N ARG A 8 3.10 -11.31 -8.84
CA ARG A 8 3.55 -10.07 -8.19
C ARG A 8 4.42 -10.38 -6.97
N PHE A 9 5.71 -10.13 -7.12
CA PHE A 9 6.69 -10.42 -6.06
C PHE A 9 6.71 -9.46 -4.87
N SER A 10 6.44 -8.16 -5.09
CA SER A 10 6.66 -7.09 -4.10
C SER A 10 6.10 -5.74 -4.57
N SER A 11 6.02 -4.68 -3.76
CA SER A 11 6.06 -4.68 -2.28
C SER A 11 4.62 -4.65 -1.74
N ILE A 12 4.42 -4.57 -0.41
CA ILE A 12 3.10 -4.65 0.26
C ILE A 12 2.01 -3.86 -0.48
N GLY A 13 2.25 -2.56 -0.70
CA GLY A 13 1.29 -1.69 -1.38
C GLY A 13 0.91 -2.20 -2.77
N ASP A 14 1.90 -2.51 -3.61
CA ASP A 14 1.61 -3.00 -4.95
C ASP A 14 0.93 -4.38 -4.98
N ILE A 15 1.16 -5.22 -3.97
CA ILE A 15 0.47 -6.51 -3.83
C ILE A 15 -1.01 -6.26 -3.53
N ILE A 16 -1.32 -5.33 -2.64
CA ILE A 16 -2.72 -4.99 -2.35
C ILE A 16 -3.41 -4.41 -3.60
N LEU A 17 -2.70 -3.64 -4.42
CA LEU A 17 -3.23 -3.11 -5.69
C LEU A 17 -3.53 -4.18 -6.75
N THR A 18 -3.13 -5.44 -6.56
CA THR A 18 -3.55 -6.55 -7.45
C THR A 18 -4.81 -7.25 -6.98
N THR A 19 -5.25 -7.04 -5.75
CA THR A 19 -6.38 -7.78 -5.15
C THR A 19 -7.69 -7.71 -5.94
N PRO A 20 -8.05 -6.60 -6.61
CA PRO A 20 -9.24 -6.60 -7.47
C PRO A 20 -9.10 -7.57 -8.63
N ALA A 21 -7.91 -7.70 -9.23
CA ALA A 21 -7.68 -8.66 -10.31
C ALA A 21 -7.88 -10.12 -9.85
N ILE A 22 -7.47 -10.44 -8.62
CA ILE A 22 -7.65 -11.77 -8.00
C ILE A 22 -9.16 -12.05 -7.84
N ARG A 23 -9.88 -11.14 -7.19
CA ARG A 23 -11.31 -11.28 -6.91
C ARG A 23 -12.13 -11.36 -8.18
N LEU A 24 -11.87 -10.49 -9.14
CA LEU A 24 -12.65 -10.41 -10.38
C LEU A 24 -12.47 -11.65 -11.25
N LEU A 25 -11.24 -12.17 -11.39
CA LEU A 25 -11.03 -13.46 -12.06
C LEU A 25 -11.79 -14.58 -11.35
N LYS A 26 -11.69 -14.67 -10.00
CA LYS A 26 -12.35 -15.74 -9.25
C LYS A 26 -13.88 -15.70 -9.32
N THR A 27 -14.46 -14.50 -9.41
CA THR A 27 -15.91 -14.29 -9.30
C THR A 27 -16.65 -14.13 -10.62
N GLN A 28 -15.94 -13.78 -11.71
CA GLN A 28 -16.55 -13.52 -13.02
C GLN A 28 -16.09 -14.49 -14.12
N VAL A 29 -15.01 -15.24 -13.90
CA VAL A 29 -14.60 -16.31 -14.82
C VAL A 29 -15.08 -17.64 -14.26
N ASP A 30 -15.99 -18.30 -14.98
CA ASP A 30 -16.58 -19.57 -14.60
C ASP A 30 -15.51 -20.65 -14.39
N ASP A 31 -15.67 -21.42 -13.29
CA ASP A 31 -14.80 -22.54 -12.93
C ASP A 31 -13.30 -22.17 -12.96
N SER A 32 -12.96 -20.97 -12.45
CA SER A 32 -11.59 -20.47 -12.40
C SER A 32 -10.83 -20.91 -11.16
N VAL A 33 -9.54 -21.22 -11.36
CA VAL A 33 -8.58 -21.52 -10.30
C VAL A 33 -7.45 -20.50 -10.34
N ILE A 34 -7.23 -19.83 -9.22
CA ILE A 34 -6.32 -18.70 -9.09
C ILE A 34 -5.13 -19.09 -8.24
N HIS A 35 -3.97 -19.21 -8.87
CA HIS A 35 -2.70 -19.33 -8.18
C HIS A 35 -1.96 -17.99 -8.21
N TYR A 36 -1.17 -17.72 -7.17
CA TYR A 36 -0.45 -16.46 -7.06
C TYR A 36 1.02 -16.68 -6.69
N LEU A 37 1.94 -16.13 -7.48
CA LEU A 37 3.38 -16.16 -7.20
C LEU A 37 3.84 -14.88 -6.52
N ILE A 38 4.34 -15.04 -5.29
CA ILE A 38 4.77 -13.96 -4.40
C ILE A 38 6.12 -14.29 -3.76
N LYS A 39 6.88 -13.29 -3.30
CA LYS A 39 8.03 -13.58 -2.44
C LYS A 39 7.57 -14.03 -1.06
N GLU A 40 8.27 -15.01 -0.51
CA GLU A 40 7.97 -15.60 0.80
C GLU A 40 7.76 -14.56 1.92
N GLN A 41 8.64 -13.56 2.02
CA GLN A 41 8.53 -12.47 3.01
C GLN A 41 7.25 -11.60 2.91
N TYR A 42 6.43 -11.75 1.87
CA TYR A 42 5.18 -11.03 1.69
C TYR A 42 3.96 -11.96 1.65
N ALA A 43 4.13 -13.26 1.89
CA ALA A 43 3.06 -14.26 1.79
C ALA A 43 1.88 -13.96 2.72
N SER A 44 2.17 -13.49 3.94
CA SER A 44 1.15 -13.19 4.97
C SER A 44 0.13 -12.13 4.58
N ILE A 45 0.41 -11.34 3.54
CA ILE A 45 -0.52 -10.32 3.01
C ILE A 45 -1.71 -10.98 2.28
N LEU A 46 -1.49 -12.16 1.70
CA LEU A 46 -2.46 -12.83 0.83
C LEU A 46 -2.91 -14.20 1.36
N GLU A 47 -2.32 -14.70 2.45
CA GLU A 47 -2.61 -16.05 2.97
C GLU A 47 -4.09 -16.27 3.32
N SER A 48 -4.77 -15.22 3.78
CA SER A 48 -6.19 -15.26 4.14
C SER A 48 -7.11 -14.78 3.02
N ASN A 49 -6.61 -14.59 1.80
CA ASN A 49 -7.42 -14.16 0.67
C ASN A 49 -8.26 -15.36 0.15
N PRO A 50 -9.60 -15.31 0.27
CA PRO A 50 -10.46 -16.44 -0.09
C PRO A 50 -10.57 -16.67 -1.60
N TYR A 51 -10.09 -15.73 -2.41
CA TYR A 51 -10.12 -15.84 -3.87
C TYR A 51 -8.88 -16.55 -4.45
N ILE A 52 -7.90 -16.88 -3.62
CA ILE A 52 -6.67 -17.56 -4.04
C ILE A 52 -6.75 -19.04 -3.65
N ASP A 53 -6.65 -19.92 -4.64
CA ASP A 53 -6.64 -21.37 -4.42
C ASP A 53 -5.25 -21.87 -3.98
N LYS A 54 -4.16 -21.23 -4.43
CA LYS A 54 -2.79 -21.59 -4.02
C LYS A 54 -1.79 -20.44 -4.11
N LEU A 55 -1.01 -20.25 -3.03
CA LEU A 55 0.18 -19.40 -3.04
C LEU A 55 1.42 -20.20 -3.43
N HIS A 56 2.20 -19.65 -4.37
CA HIS A 56 3.54 -20.12 -4.71
C HIS A 56 4.56 -19.13 -4.14
N LEU A 57 5.50 -19.64 -3.34
CA LEU A 57 6.48 -18.82 -2.65
C LEU A 57 7.81 -18.83 -3.40
N PHE A 58 8.24 -17.64 -3.82
CA PHE A 58 9.55 -17.42 -4.43
C PHE A 58 10.59 -17.12 -3.36
N SER A 59 11.44 -18.10 -3.08
CA SER A 59 12.56 -18.03 -2.12
C SER A 59 13.90 -17.58 -2.74
N GLY A 60 13.91 -17.21 -4.03
CA GLY A 60 15.12 -16.79 -4.74
C GLY A 60 15.63 -17.78 -5.78
N ASN A 61 15.22 -19.05 -5.71
CA ASN A 61 15.62 -20.09 -6.67
C ASN A 61 14.63 -20.15 -7.86
N MET A 62 15.05 -19.61 -9.01
CA MET A 62 14.21 -19.59 -10.22
C MET A 62 13.99 -20.99 -10.83
N ASP A 63 14.98 -21.87 -10.79
CA ASP A 63 14.87 -23.20 -11.42
C ASP A 63 13.86 -24.08 -10.67
N ASP A 64 13.93 -24.07 -9.34
CA ASP A 64 12.96 -24.77 -8.48
C ASP A 64 11.54 -24.20 -8.66
N THR A 65 11.43 -22.86 -8.69
CA THR A 65 10.14 -22.19 -8.92
C THR A 65 9.52 -22.60 -10.26
N VAL A 66 10.31 -22.60 -11.34
CA VAL A 66 9.84 -23.03 -12.67
C VAL A 66 9.42 -24.51 -12.65
N LYS A 67 10.23 -25.39 -12.04
CA LYS A 67 9.90 -26.82 -11.93
C LYS A 67 8.58 -27.06 -11.21
N LYS A 68 8.31 -26.33 -10.13
CA LYS A 68 7.04 -26.40 -9.38
C LYS A 68 5.87 -25.89 -10.21
N LEU A 69 6.00 -24.72 -10.82
CA LEU A 69 4.93 -24.09 -11.61
C LEU A 69 4.59 -24.87 -12.89
N LYS A 70 5.57 -25.55 -13.50
CA LYS A 70 5.32 -26.42 -14.67
C LYS A 70 4.45 -27.64 -14.37
N ARG A 71 4.31 -28.04 -13.11
CA ARG A 71 3.46 -29.17 -12.68
C ARG A 71 2.01 -28.77 -12.44
N GLU A 72 1.70 -27.49 -12.56
CA GLU A 72 0.37 -26.95 -12.25
C GLU A 72 -0.51 -26.81 -13.48
N ASP A 73 0.01 -26.93 -14.69
CA ASP A 73 -0.72 -26.83 -15.96
C ASP A 73 -1.59 -25.56 -16.05
N PHE A 74 -0.95 -24.38 -15.99
CA PHE A 74 -1.65 -23.10 -16.13
C PHE A 74 -2.02 -22.79 -17.58
N ASP A 75 -3.22 -22.25 -17.79
CA ASP A 75 -3.69 -21.77 -19.09
C ASP A 75 -3.15 -20.37 -19.39
N TYR A 76 -3.16 -19.49 -18.39
CA TYR A 76 -2.81 -18.08 -18.55
C TYR A 76 -1.95 -17.55 -17.40
N ILE A 77 -1.04 -16.64 -17.74
CA ILE A 77 -0.27 -15.84 -16.80
C ILE A 77 -0.78 -14.40 -16.80
N ILE A 78 -1.07 -13.86 -15.62
CA ILE A 78 -1.37 -12.44 -15.42
C ILE A 78 -0.16 -11.79 -14.72
N ASP A 79 0.71 -11.15 -15.49
CA ASP A 79 1.93 -10.52 -14.97
C ASP A 79 1.68 -9.07 -14.55
N LEU A 80 1.29 -8.92 -13.28
CA LEU A 80 1.07 -7.63 -12.63
C LEU A 80 2.34 -7.04 -12.02
N HIS A 81 3.50 -7.66 -12.28
CA HIS A 81 4.80 -7.19 -11.80
C HIS A 81 5.63 -6.52 -12.89
N HIS A 82 5.64 -7.15 -14.07
CA HIS A 82 6.32 -6.76 -15.31
C HIS A 82 7.74 -6.22 -15.04
N ASN A 83 8.64 -7.12 -14.64
CA ASN A 83 10.06 -6.86 -14.48
C ASN A 83 10.92 -7.99 -15.08
N ILE A 84 12.24 -7.82 -15.05
CA ILE A 84 13.19 -8.81 -15.59
C ILE A 84 12.96 -10.22 -15.01
N ARG A 85 12.60 -10.32 -13.73
CA ARG A 85 12.35 -11.61 -13.07
C ARG A 85 11.08 -12.27 -13.56
N SER A 86 9.97 -11.54 -13.69
CA SER A 86 8.75 -12.09 -14.26
C SER A 86 8.94 -12.43 -15.74
N LEU A 87 9.64 -11.59 -16.51
CA LEU A 87 9.98 -11.87 -17.90
C LEU A 87 10.78 -13.18 -18.07
N LEU A 88 11.81 -13.40 -17.24
CA LEU A 88 12.58 -14.65 -17.25
C LEU A 88 11.70 -15.86 -16.93
N LEU A 89 10.82 -15.72 -15.93
CA LEU A 89 9.91 -16.79 -15.54
C LEU A 89 8.96 -17.15 -16.69
N LYS A 90 8.28 -16.16 -17.27
CA LYS A 90 7.35 -16.34 -18.39
C LYS A 90 8.03 -17.01 -19.59
N LYS A 91 9.24 -16.56 -19.95
CA LYS A 91 10.03 -17.18 -21.04
C LYS A 91 10.31 -18.67 -20.79
N ARG A 92 10.48 -19.08 -19.54
CA ARG A 92 10.75 -20.48 -19.17
C ARG A 92 9.48 -21.33 -19.03
N LEU A 93 8.35 -20.71 -18.69
CA LEU A 93 7.05 -21.37 -18.60
C LEU A 93 6.40 -21.54 -19.97
N GLN A 94 6.57 -20.58 -20.89
CA GLN A 94 6.01 -20.60 -22.25
C GLN A 94 4.48 -20.70 -22.29
N ILE A 95 3.82 -19.99 -21.37
CA ILE A 95 2.37 -19.92 -21.22
C ILE A 95 1.91 -18.56 -21.75
N ILE A 96 0.69 -18.48 -22.30
CA ILE A 96 0.10 -17.23 -22.78
C ILE A 96 0.02 -16.25 -21.61
N ASP A 97 0.48 -15.01 -21.83
CA ASP A 97 0.58 -14.02 -20.76
C ASP A 97 0.01 -12.65 -21.12
N PHE A 98 -0.54 -11.99 -20.10
CA PHE A 98 -1.03 -10.62 -20.15
C PHE A 98 -0.29 -9.80 -19.08
N SER A 99 0.51 -8.83 -19.53
CA SER A 99 1.41 -8.07 -18.66
C SER A 99 0.98 -6.62 -18.51
N VAL A 100 0.98 -6.09 -17.29
CA VAL A 100 0.58 -4.70 -17.01
C VAL A 100 1.52 -3.68 -17.68
N ASP A 101 0.99 -2.63 -18.30
CA ASP A 101 1.81 -1.50 -18.75
C ASP A 101 2.18 -0.59 -17.57
N LYS A 102 3.45 -0.64 -17.16
CA LYS A 102 3.97 0.15 -16.03
C LYS A 102 4.19 1.62 -16.37
N LEU A 103 4.09 2.01 -17.64
CA LEU A 103 4.35 3.35 -18.15
C LEU A 103 5.74 3.87 -17.75
N ASN A 104 6.74 2.98 -17.72
CA ASN A 104 8.08 3.30 -17.21
C ASN A 104 8.73 4.49 -17.93
N VAL A 105 8.54 4.60 -19.26
CA VAL A 105 9.08 5.70 -20.07
C VAL A 105 8.39 7.03 -19.72
N LYS A 106 7.06 7.05 -19.59
CA LYS A 106 6.30 8.24 -19.18
C LYS A 106 6.67 8.69 -17.77
N LYS A 107 6.84 7.75 -16.83
CA LYS A 107 7.34 8.03 -15.48
C LYS A 107 8.76 8.58 -15.50
N TRP A 108 9.62 8.03 -16.35
CA TRP A 108 10.99 8.52 -16.52
C TRP A 108 11.02 9.95 -17.07
N MET A 109 10.20 10.28 -18.06
CA MET A 109 10.07 11.65 -18.58
C MET A 109 9.62 12.62 -17.48
N LEU A 110 8.61 12.24 -16.69
CA LEU A 110 8.12 13.08 -15.60
C LEU A 110 9.19 13.31 -14.51
N VAL A 111 9.93 12.26 -14.14
CA VAL A 111 10.97 12.37 -13.10
C VAL A 111 12.20 13.15 -13.59
N ASN A 112 12.71 12.86 -14.79
CA ASN A 112 14.00 13.39 -15.23
C ASN A 112 13.88 14.66 -16.09
N LEU A 113 12.84 14.75 -16.91
CA LEU A 113 12.63 15.88 -17.83
C LEU A 113 11.54 16.85 -17.34
N LYS A 114 10.77 16.47 -16.30
CA LYS A 114 9.59 17.22 -15.81
C LYS A 114 8.49 17.39 -16.86
N ILE A 115 8.48 16.53 -17.88
CA ILE A 115 7.45 16.52 -18.92
C ILE A 115 6.35 15.56 -18.48
N ASN A 116 5.15 16.09 -18.22
CA ASN A 116 4.00 15.28 -17.86
C ASN A 116 3.33 14.65 -19.10
N ARG A 117 3.44 13.33 -19.25
CA ARG A 117 2.70 12.51 -20.22
C ARG A 117 1.92 11.38 -19.54
N MET A 118 1.76 11.46 -18.22
CA MET A 118 1.06 10.44 -17.45
C MET A 118 -0.45 10.53 -17.74
N PRO A 119 -1.13 9.40 -18.02
CA PRO A 119 -2.58 9.40 -18.10
C PRO A 119 -3.18 9.54 -16.71
N ASP A 120 -4.41 10.06 -16.65
CA ASP A 120 -5.23 9.99 -15.46
C ASP A 120 -5.82 8.57 -15.33
N LYS A 121 -4.98 7.64 -14.88
CA LYS A 121 -5.35 6.22 -14.75
C LYS A 121 -4.62 5.58 -13.58
N HIS A 122 -5.38 4.90 -12.73
CA HIS A 122 -4.82 4.28 -11.54
C HIS A 122 -4.00 3.02 -11.87
N MET A 123 -3.10 2.58 -10.97
CA MET A 123 -2.39 1.30 -11.12
C MET A 123 -3.34 0.11 -11.13
N VAL A 124 -4.42 0.17 -10.36
CA VAL A 124 -5.46 -0.88 -10.34
C VAL A 124 -6.11 -0.99 -11.71
N ASP A 125 -6.58 0.11 -12.30
CA ASP A 125 -7.19 0.09 -13.63
C ASP A 125 -6.24 -0.44 -14.71
N ARG A 126 -4.94 -0.18 -14.57
CA ARG A 126 -3.91 -0.75 -15.44
C ARG A 126 -3.73 -2.25 -15.22
N ASN A 127 -3.83 -2.72 -13.99
CA ASN A 127 -3.87 -4.16 -13.70
C ASN A 127 -5.15 -4.78 -14.29
N LEU A 128 -6.30 -4.10 -14.21
CA LEU A 128 -7.56 -4.59 -14.78
C LEU A 128 -7.55 -4.61 -16.31
N ASP A 129 -6.80 -3.71 -16.97
CA ASP A 129 -6.61 -3.78 -18.43
C ASP A 129 -6.05 -5.13 -18.89
N THR A 130 -5.26 -5.83 -18.08
CA THR A 130 -4.73 -7.16 -18.45
C THR A 130 -5.80 -8.24 -18.47
N LEU A 131 -6.99 -7.96 -17.93
CA LEU A 131 -8.08 -8.92 -17.79
C LEU A 131 -9.19 -8.74 -18.83
N LYS A 132 -9.16 -7.66 -19.62
CA LYS A 132 -10.23 -7.32 -20.59
C LYS A 132 -10.54 -8.44 -21.59
N VAL A 133 -9.56 -9.28 -21.90
CA VAL A 133 -9.71 -10.42 -22.81
C VAL A 133 -10.58 -11.55 -22.24
N PHE A 134 -10.82 -11.55 -20.92
CA PHE A 134 -11.63 -12.56 -20.22
C PHE A 134 -13.04 -12.05 -19.89
N ASP A 135 -13.47 -10.96 -20.53
CA ASP A 135 -14.77 -10.29 -20.30
C ASP A 135 -15.04 -9.88 -18.85
N VAL A 136 -13.96 -9.66 -18.09
CA VAL A 136 -14.01 -9.21 -16.71
C VAL A 136 -14.27 -7.71 -16.64
N GLN A 137 -15.24 -7.31 -15.81
CA GLN A 137 -15.63 -5.92 -15.57
C GLN A 137 -15.30 -5.50 -14.14
N ASP A 138 -14.92 -4.23 -13.95
CA ASP A 138 -14.70 -3.66 -12.62
C ASP A 138 -16.03 -3.59 -11.86
N ASP A 139 -16.11 -4.22 -10.69
CA ASP A 139 -17.31 -4.29 -9.86
C ASP A 139 -17.40 -3.15 -8.83
N GLU A 140 -16.50 -2.17 -8.92
CA GLU A 140 -16.49 -0.95 -8.12
C GLU A 140 -16.20 -1.13 -6.62
N LYS A 141 -15.96 -2.36 -6.16
CA LYS A 141 -15.74 -2.68 -4.73
C LYS A 141 -14.39 -2.23 -4.18
N GLY A 142 -13.47 -1.80 -5.04
CA GLY A 142 -12.17 -1.27 -4.62
C GLY A 142 -11.18 -2.41 -4.30
N LEU A 143 -10.26 -2.16 -3.38
CA LEU A 143 -9.24 -3.11 -2.95
C LEU A 143 -9.78 -4.09 -1.90
N ASP A 144 -9.17 -5.26 -1.79
CA ASP A 144 -9.48 -6.25 -0.75
C ASP A 144 -8.30 -6.45 0.20
N TYR A 145 -8.59 -6.69 1.48
CA TYR A 145 -7.60 -7.13 2.46
C TYR A 145 -8.28 -8.04 3.49
N PHE A 146 -7.68 -9.20 3.74
CA PHE A 146 -8.22 -10.21 4.64
C PHE A 146 -7.23 -10.46 5.77
N ILE A 147 -7.68 -10.28 7.01
CA ILE A 147 -6.86 -10.47 8.20
C ILE A 147 -7.08 -11.89 8.72
N PRO A 148 -6.02 -12.67 8.99
CA PRO A 148 -6.14 -13.94 9.68
C PRO A 148 -6.78 -13.76 11.07
N ARG A 149 -7.71 -14.64 11.46
CA ARG A 149 -8.45 -14.51 12.74
C ARG A 149 -7.52 -14.43 13.96
N ASN A 150 -6.39 -15.14 13.94
CA ASN A 150 -5.38 -15.14 15.00
C ASN A 150 -4.51 -13.87 15.04
N GLU A 151 -4.63 -12.99 14.05
CA GLU A 151 -3.92 -11.71 13.99
C GLU A 151 -4.88 -10.51 14.11
N GLU A 152 -6.16 -10.74 14.42
CA GLU A 152 -7.05 -9.66 14.83
C GLU A 152 -6.62 -9.16 16.24
N VAL A 153 -6.47 -7.84 16.38
CA VAL A 153 -6.05 -7.20 17.61
C VAL A 153 -7.27 -6.63 18.32
N ASP A 154 -7.46 -6.99 19.58
CA ASP A 154 -8.48 -6.38 20.41
C ASP A 154 -8.03 -4.97 20.85
N ILE A 155 -8.88 -3.98 20.61
CA ILE A 155 -8.66 -2.58 20.98
C ILE A 155 -8.47 -2.39 22.49
N GLU A 156 -9.03 -3.27 23.32
CA GLU A 156 -8.86 -3.19 24.77
C GLU A 156 -7.39 -3.37 25.18
N THR A 157 -6.60 -4.09 24.37
CA THR A 157 -5.17 -4.33 24.61
C THR A 157 -4.30 -3.07 24.46
N ILE A 158 -4.78 -2.04 23.75
CA ILE A 158 -4.08 -0.76 23.59
C ILE A 158 -4.56 0.30 24.59
N GLY A 159 -5.67 0.06 25.30
CA GLY A 159 -6.15 0.83 26.44
C GLY A 159 -7.54 1.45 26.26
N GLU A 160 -8.29 1.61 27.36
CA GLU A 160 -9.70 2.04 27.37
C GLU A 160 -9.97 3.36 26.65
N LYS A 161 -9.00 4.30 26.65
CA LYS A 161 -9.14 5.61 25.99
C LYS A 161 -9.34 5.50 24.47
N PHE A 162 -8.88 4.39 23.86
CA PHE A 162 -9.01 4.16 22.42
C PHE A 162 -10.38 3.55 22.03
N ASN A 163 -11.16 3.03 22.99
CA ASN A 163 -12.46 2.38 22.75
C ASN A 163 -13.49 3.36 22.16
N SER A 164 -13.36 4.65 22.47
CA SER A 164 -14.19 5.70 21.88
C SER A 164 -13.86 6.01 20.42
N GLY A 165 -12.83 5.37 19.86
CA GLY A 165 -12.30 5.60 18.52
C GLY A 165 -10.94 6.29 18.56
N PHE A 166 -10.17 6.07 17.50
CA PHE A 166 -8.81 6.60 17.39
C PHE A 166 -8.42 6.88 15.95
N ILE A 167 -7.37 7.68 15.81
CA ILE A 167 -6.69 7.98 14.55
C ILE A 167 -5.45 7.10 14.47
N VAL A 168 -5.24 6.42 13.34
CA VAL A 168 -3.97 5.76 13.07
C VAL A 168 -3.02 6.74 12.41
N LEU A 169 -1.81 6.87 12.95
CA LEU A 169 -0.68 7.56 12.33
C LEU A 169 0.35 6.53 11.86
N ALA A 170 0.30 6.16 10.59
CA ALA A 170 1.20 5.20 9.98
C ALA A 170 2.49 5.88 9.49
N ILE A 171 3.54 5.80 10.31
CA ILE A 171 4.81 6.52 10.12
C ILE A 171 5.83 5.73 9.28
N GLY A 172 5.67 4.42 9.20
CA GLY A 172 6.65 3.54 8.55
C GLY A 172 6.65 3.63 7.03
N ALA A 173 7.83 3.55 6.42
CA ALA A 173 8.03 3.53 4.98
C ALA A 173 9.38 2.91 4.61
N ARG A 174 9.48 2.25 3.45
CA ARG A 174 10.75 1.70 2.94
C ARG A 174 11.81 2.76 2.62
N HIS A 175 11.37 3.94 2.21
CA HIS A 175 12.25 5.01 1.71
C HIS A 175 12.11 6.24 2.60
N HIS A 176 13.23 6.71 3.14
CA HIS A 176 13.28 7.92 3.96
C HIS A 176 12.60 9.13 3.30
N THR A 177 12.75 9.32 1.99
CA THR A 177 12.16 10.48 1.29
C THR A 177 10.63 10.47 1.19
N LYS A 178 10.00 9.40 1.68
CA LYS A 178 8.54 9.28 1.80
C LYS A 178 8.05 9.42 3.24
N LYS A 179 8.95 9.54 4.23
CA LYS A 179 8.57 9.75 5.64
C LYS A 179 8.61 11.23 5.96
N LEU A 180 7.60 11.72 6.69
CA LEU A 180 7.73 12.95 7.45
C LEU A 180 8.91 12.80 8.43
N PRO A 181 9.75 13.82 8.58
CA PRO A 181 10.77 13.88 9.61
C PRO A 181 10.18 13.72 11.03
N PRO A 182 10.93 13.18 11.99
CA PRO A 182 10.46 13.01 13.38
C PRO A 182 9.89 14.30 14.00
N GLU A 183 10.50 15.45 13.74
CA GLU A 183 10.04 16.75 14.23
C GLU A 183 8.65 17.11 13.69
N LYS A 184 8.37 16.79 12.43
CA LYS A 184 7.07 17.02 11.79
C LYS A 184 6.02 16.02 12.27
N LEU A 185 6.41 14.79 12.57
CA LEU A 185 5.53 13.79 13.18
C LEU A 185 5.14 14.18 14.61
N LEU A 186 6.08 14.70 15.39
CA LEU A 186 5.81 15.23 16.73
C LEU A 186 4.87 16.44 16.68
N GLU A 187 5.14 17.40 15.79
CA GLU A 187 4.28 18.56 15.55
C GLU A 187 2.85 18.12 15.20
N LEU A 188 2.71 17.18 14.26
CA LEU A 188 1.41 16.65 13.83
C LEU A 188 0.66 15.98 14.97
N ALA A 189 1.34 15.06 15.68
CA ALA A 189 0.74 14.32 16.79
C ALA A 189 0.31 15.26 17.93
N GLY A 190 1.04 16.35 18.17
CA GLY A 190 0.70 17.33 19.21
C GLY A 190 -0.50 18.23 18.87
N LEU A 191 -0.82 18.40 17.59
CA LEU A 191 -1.97 19.20 17.15
C LEU A 191 -3.27 18.37 17.00
N ILE A 192 -3.17 17.04 17.04
CA ILE A 192 -4.33 16.15 17.03
C ILE A 192 -4.93 16.09 18.44
N LYS A 193 -6.24 16.35 18.54
CA LYS A 193 -6.99 16.44 19.80
C LYS A 193 -7.61 15.11 20.25
N HIS A 194 -7.39 14.05 19.48
CA HIS A 194 -8.05 12.75 19.65
C HIS A 194 -7.01 11.63 19.90
N PRO A 195 -7.43 10.46 20.41
CA PRO A 195 -6.51 9.34 20.61
C PRO A 195 -5.78 8.92 19.33
N VAL A 196 -4.46 8.75 19.39
CA VAL A 196 -3.61 8.38 18.25
C VAL A 196 -2.91 7.04 18.49
N VAL A 197 -2.98 6.15 17.50
CA VAL A 197 -2.19 4.91 17.46
C VAL A 197 -1.12 5.04 16.38
N ILE A 198 0.14 5.04 16.79
CA ILE A 198 1.29 5.09 15.88
C ILE A 198 1.59 3.68 15.39
N LEU A 199 1.62 3.49 14.06
CA LEU A 199 1.99 2.21 13.44
C LEU A 199 3.23 2.36 12.56
N GLY A 200 4.11 1.35 12.61
CA GLY A 200 5.38 1.35 11.90
C GLY A 200 6.12 0.03 12.10
N GLY A 201 7.20 -0.16 11.34
CA GLY A 201 8.06 -1.33 11.51
C GLY A 201 8.95 -1.23 12.76
N PRO A 202 9.74 -2.27 13.06
CA PRO A 202 10.73 -2.24 14.13
C PRO A 202 11.70 -1.05 14.01
N GLU A 203 12.03 -0.63 12.79
CA GLU A 203 12.89 0.51 12.51
C GLU A 203 12.28 1.87 12.89
N ASP A 204 10.96 1.94 13.07
CA ASP A 204 10.24 3.18 13.42
C ASP A 204 9.95 3.29 14.93
N LYS A 205 10.32 2.26 15.72
CA LYS A 205 10.04 2.18 17.16
C LYS A 205 10.55 3.41 17.91
N GLU A 206 11.82 3.77 17.71
CA GLU A 206 12.46 4.90 18.40
C GLU A 206 11.78 6.23 18.08
N THR A 207 11.32 6.41 16.83
CA THR A 207 10.57 7.61 16.43
C THR A 207 9.21 7.67 17.14
N GLY A 208 8.49 6.54 17.20
CA GLY A 208 7.22 6.46 17.92
C GLY A 208 7.36 6.68 19.43
N ASP A 209 8.42 6.14 20.04
CA ASP A 209 8.71 6.31 21.47
C ASP A 209 9.03 7.77 21.80
N ALA A 210 9.81 8.44 20.94
CA ALA A 210 10.12 9.87 21.08
C ALA A 210 8.86 10.74 21.03
N VAL A 211 7.93 10.45 20.10
CA VAL A 211 6.65 11.17 20.00
C VAL A 211 5.80 10.96 21.25
N CYS A 212 5.67 9.71 21.72
CA CYS A 212 4.88 9.40 22.92
C CYS A 212 5.45 10.05 24.20
N LYS A 213 6.79 10.13 24.32
CA LYS A 213 7.46 10.74 25.47
C LYS A 213 7.28 12.25 25.52
N ALA A 214 7.17 12.91 24.36
CA ALA A 214 7.09 14.36 24.26
C ALA A 214 5.67 14.93 24.42
N LEU A 215 4.63 14.08 24.42
CA LEU A 215 3.22 14.48 24.45
C LEU A 215 2.49 13.95 25.70
N PRO A 216 1.34 14.53 26.08
CA PRO A 216 0.62 14.14 27.30
C PRO A 216 0.29 12.65 27.37
N SER A 217 0.56 12.04 28.53
CA SER A 217 0.40 10.60 28.74
C SER A 217 -1.03 10.10 28.47
N GLY A 218 -1.12 8.98 27.75
CA GLY A 218 -2.37 8.26 27.50
C GLY A 218 -3.24 8.80 26.37
N THR A 219 -2.76 9.76 25.57
CA THR A 219 -3.43 10.17 24.33
C THR A 219 -2.86 9.47 23.09
N ILE A 220 -1.64 8.93 23.21
CA ILE A 220 -0.91 8.31 22.11
C ILE A 220 -0.42 6.94 22.54
N PHE A 221 -0.63 5.95 21.69
CA PHE A 221 -0.07 4.61 21.84
C PHE A 221 0.96 4.34 20.74
N ASN A 222 2.20 4.03 21.13
CA ASN A 222 3.20 3.56 20.18
C ASN A 222 3.01 2.06 19.90
N GLY A 223 2.49 1.73 18.72
CA GLY A 223 2.44 0.37 18.17
C GLY A 223 3.59 0.03 17.22
N ALA A 224 4.50 0.98 16.91
CA ALA A 224 5.59 0.74 15.99
C ALA A 224 6.53 -0.36 16.49
N GLY A 225 6.78 -1.36 15.64
CA GLY A 225 7.58 -2.53 15.98
C GLY A 225 6.93 -3.53 16.95
N LYS A 226 5.68 -3.29 17.39
CA LYS A 226 4.95 -4.21 18.29
C LYS A 226 4.01 -5.16 17.56
N PHE A 227 3.61 -4.81 16.34
CA PHE A 227 2.60 -5.53 15.59
C PHE A 227 3.14 -6.04 14.26
N SER A 228 2.64 -7.19 13.83
CA SER A 228 2.78 -7.68 12.45
C SER A 228 2.06 -6.75 11.47
N VAL A 229 2.25 -6.97 10.16
CA VAL A 229 1.52 -6.24 9.12
C VAL A 229 0.00 -6.47 9.23
N ASN A 230 -0.43 -7.69 9.53
CA ASN A 230 -1.84 -8.05 9.67
C ASN A 230 -2.45 -7.51 10.97
N GLN A 231 -1.70 -7.51 12.07
CA GLN A 231 -2.12 -6.87 13.32
C GLN A 231 -2.23 -5.34 13.16
N SER A 232 -1.29 -4.72 12.43
CA SER A 232 -1.39 -3.30 12.04
C SER A 232 -2.61 -3.04 11.16
N ALA A 233 -2.90 -3.94 10.22
CA ALA A 233 -4.11 -3.89 9.38
C ALA A 233 -5.39 -4.01 10.22
N SER A 234 -5.40 -4.85 11.27
CA SER A 234 -6.52 -4.98 12.21
C SER A 234 -6.80 -3.67 12.95
N LEU A 235 -5.76 -2.98 13.44
CA LEU A 235 -5.92 -1.66 14.05
C LEU A 235 -6.39 -0.60 13.04
N ILE A 236 -5.88 -0.64 11.79
CA ILE A 236 -6.37 0.22 10.71
C ILE A 236 -7.86 -0.02 10.43
N LYS A 237 -8.31 -1.29 10.40
CA LYS A 237 -9.72 -1.66 10.21
C LYS A 237 -10.63 -1.11 11.31
N GLN A 238 -10.11 -0.91 12.53
CA GLN A 238 -10.86 -0.37 13.67
C GLN A 238 -10.78 1.17 13.78
N ALA A 239 -9.78 1.79 13.16
CA ALA A 239 -9.58 3.24 13.19
C ALA A 239 -10.74 4.01 12.55
N ARG A 240 -10.99 5.24 13.03
CA ARG A 240 -11.93 6.17 12.41
C ARG A 240 -11.31 6.90 11.21
N LEU A 241 -10.02 7.19 11.31
CA LEU A 241 -9.24 7.94 10.33
C LEU A 241 -7.82 7.38 10.28
N VAL A 242 -7.22 7.39 9.10
CA VAL A 242 -5.83 6.98 8.90
C VAL A 242 -5.04 8.14 8.29
N ILE A 243 -3.99 8.57 8.96
CA ILE A 243 -2.97 9.45 8.41
C ILE A 243 -1.78 8.57 8.03
N SER A 244 -1.36 8.60 6.76
CA SER A 244 -0.28 7.73 6.27
C SER A 244 0.55 8.40 5.21
N HIS A 245 1.83 8.06 5.16
CA HIS A 245 2.65 8.31 3.99
C HIS A 245 2.24 7.40 2.81
N ASP A 246 2.64 7.75 1.58
CA ASP A 246 2.53 6.88 0.38
C ASP A 246 3.29 5.54 0.61
N THR A 247 2.61 4.56 1.19
CA THR A 247 3.17 3.30 1.69
C THR A 247 2.14 2.16 1.62
N GLY A 248 2.54 0.94 1.98
CA GLY A 248 1.61 -0.20 2.02
C GLY A 248 0.41 0.03 2.93
N MET A 249 0.58 0.67 4.08
CA MET A 249 -0.48 0.90 5.06
C MET A 249 -1.60 1.80 4.51
N MET A 250 -1.26 2.78 3.66
CA MET A 250 -2.24 3.59 2.94
C MET A 250 -3.15 2.73 2.05
N HIS A 251 -2.60 1.73 1.35
CA HIS A 251 -3.40 0.84 0.51
C HIS A 251 -4.23 -0.16 1.33
N ILE A 252 -3.72 -0.65 2.47
CA ILE A 252 -4.50 -1.44 3.42
C ILE A 252 -5.70 -0.64 3.93
N ALA A 253 -5.48 0.63 4.32
CA ALA A 253 -6.56 1.52 4.74
C ALA A 253 -7.62 1.73 3.65
N ALA A 254 -7.19 1.83 2.38
CA ALA A 254 -8.09 1.98 1.25
C ALA A 254 -8.94 0.71 1.03
N ALA A 255 -8.36 -0.49 1.23
CA ALA A 255 -9.11 -1.75 1.18
C ALA A 255 -10.21 -1.84 2.24
N PHE A 256 -10.00 -1.25 3.41
CA PHE A 256 -11.04 -1.12 4.45
C PHE A 256 -11.93 0.11 4.30
N ARG A 257 -11.87 0.82 3.16
CA ARG A 257 -12.65 2.04 2.88
C ARG A 257 -12.53 3.09 3.99
N LYS A 258 -11.35 3.21 4.61
CA LYS A 258 -11.11 4.23 5.63
C LYS A 258 -10.98 5.61 5.02
N LYS A 259 -11.37 6.62 5.79
CA LYS A 259 -10.99 8.01 5.52
C LYS A 259 -9.46 8.08 5.64
N ILE A 260 -8.79 8.63 4.63
CA ILE A 260 -7.32 8.66 4.56
C ILE A 260 -6.84 10.09 4.32
N LEU A 261 -5.94 10.57 5.19
CA LEU A 261 -5.11 11.73 4.92
C LEU A 261 -3.73 11.24 4.50
N SER A 262 -3.45 11.27 3.20
CA SER A 262 -2.17 10.76 2.67
C SER A 262 -1.16 11.89 2.50
N VAL A 263 0.07 11.69 2.99
CA VAL A 263 1.15 12.68 2.92
C VAL A 263 2.22 12.25 1.92
N TRP A 264 2.49 13.11 0.94
CA TRP A 264 3.33 12.80 -0.22
C TRP A 264 4.57 13.68 -0.28
N GLY A 265 5.73 13.04 -0.16
CA GLY A 265 7.02 13.70 -0.28
C GLY A 265 7.54 13.71 -1.72
N ASN A 266 8.55 12.89 -1.99
CA ASN A 266 9.27 12.97 -3.25
C ASN A 266 8.62 12.24 -4.44
N THR A 267 7.61 11.42 -4.18
CA THR A 267 6.70 10.82 -5.16
C THR A 267 5.46 11.70 -5.35
N VAL A 268 4.68 11.43 -6.40
CA VAL A 268 3.46 12.17 -6.73
C VAL A 268 2.28 11.20 -6.96
N PRO A 269 1.05 11.58 -6.58
CA PRO A 269 -0.17 10.79 -6.85
C PRO A 269 -0.33 10.40 -8.32
N LEU A 270 0.09 11.29 -9.23
CA LEU A 270 0.04 11.14 -10.69
C LEU A 270 0.72 9.86 -11.23
N PHE A 271 1.53 9.16 -10.42
CA PHE A 271 2.00 7.82 -10.78
C PHE A 271 0.89 6.74 -10.76
N GLY A 272 -0.33 7.11 -10.37
CA GLY A 272 -1.50 6.24 -10.23
C GLY A 272 -1.35 5.31 -9.02
N MET A 273 -0.78 5.82 -7.93
CA MET A 273 -0.51 5.07 -6.69
C MET A 273 -1.22 5.70 -5.48
N TYR A 274 -2.17 6.61 -5.71
CA TYR A 274 -2.98 7.19 -4.66
C TYR A 274 -3.93 6.15 -4.03
N PRO A 275 -4.58 6.43 -2.89
CA PRO A 275 -5.56 5.49 -2.33
C PRO A 275 -6.65 5.17 -3.37
N TYR A 276 -6.84 3.90 -3.70
CA TYR A 276 -7.82 3.49 -4.71
C TYR A 276 -9.20 3.34 -4.08
N ARG A 277 -10.14 4.20 -4.47
CA ARG A 277 -11.52 4.25 -3.95
C ARG A 277 -11.56 4.16 -2.41
N PRO A 278 -10.87 5.06 -1.67
CA PRO A 278 -10.87 5.03 -0.22
C PRO A 278 -12.24 5.45 0.34
N GLY A 279 -12.35 5.59 1.66
CA GLY A 279 -13.53 6.22 2.26
C GLY A 279 -13.70 7.67 1.79
N ASN A 280 -14.94 8.16 1.79
CA ASN A 280 -15.26 9.55 1.45
C ASN A 280 -14.45 10.54 2.29
N ASP A 281 -14.26 11.75 1.78
CA ASP A 281 -13.49 12.83 2.43
C ASP A 281 -11.98 12.56 2.63
N SER A 282 -11.46 11.49 2.03
CA SER A 282 -10.02 11.26 1.95
C SER A 282 -9.34 12.40 1.20
N TYR A 283 -8.16 12.80 1.67
CA TYR A 283 -7.43 13.96 1.15
C TYR A 283 -5.94 13.66 0.96
N ILE A 284 -5.33 14.34 -0.02
CA ILE A 284 -3.93 14.20 -0.36
C ILE A 284 -3.20 15.50 -0.02
N PHE A 285 -2.22 15.40 0.86
CA PHE A 285 -1.32 16.49 1.22
C PHE A 285 0.00 16.37 0.48
N GLU A 286 0.33 17.42 -0.28
CA GLU A 286 1.58 17.50 -1.03
C GLU A 286 2.10 18.93 -1.14
N VAL A 287 3.42 19.08 -1.11
CA VAL A 287 4.08 20.35 -1.39
C VAL A 287 4.21 20.51 -2.92
N ASN A 288 3.45 21.45 -3.47
CA ASN A 288 3.44 21.79 -4.90
C ASN A 288 4.51 22.84 -5.25
N GLY A 289 4.77 23.03 -6.55
CA GLY A 289 5.70 24.06 -7.04
C GLY A 289 7.20 23.75 -6.91
N LEU A 290 7.57 22.63 -6.29
CA LEU A 290 8.98 22.22 -6.16
C LEU A 290 9.53 21.69 -7.49
N ARG A 291 10.46 22.44 -8.12
CA ARG A 291 11.13 22.05 -9.40
C ARG A 291 11.77 20.65 -9.37
N CYS A 292 12.18 20.16 -8.21
CA CYS A 292 12.78 18.82 -8.09
C CYS A 292 11.75 17.68 -8.07
N ARG A 293 10.48 17.95 -7.72
CA ARG A 293 9.44 16.96 -7.46
C ARG A 293 8.68 16.61 -8.75
N PRO A 294 8.36 15.33 -9.01
CA PRO A 294 8.87 14.14 -8.32
C PRO A 294 10.35 13.93 -8.63
N CYS A 295 11.17 13.59 -7.64
CA CYS A 295 12.59 13.29 -7.89
C CYS A 295 12.86 11.79 -8.01
N SER A 296 11.87 10.94 -7.69
CA SER A 296 11.95 9.49 -7.84
C SER A 296 10.57 8.94 -8.19
N LYS A 297 10.55 7.81 -8.89
CA LYS A 297 9.35 7.00 -9.12
C LYS A 297 8.94 6.14 -7.90
N ILE A 298 9.87 5.88 -6.97
CA ILE A 298 9.66 4.96 -5.85
C ILE A 298 10.09 5.54 -4.48
N GLY A 299 11.03 6.48 -4.45
CA GLY A 299 11.67 6.96 -3.23
C GLY A 299 13.19 6.80 -3.24
N TYR A 300 13.87 7.38 -2.25
CA TYR A 300 15.30 7.24 -1.97
C TYR A 300 15.54 7.14 -0.44
N GLN A 301 16.73 6.70 -0.04
CA GLN A 301 17.14 6.70 1.37
C GLN A 301 17.64 8.07 1.85
N ARG A 302 17.97 8.99 0.94
CA ARG A 302 18.35 10.36 1.25
C ARG A 302 17.78 11.30 0.21
N CYS A 303 17.44 12.52 0.60
CA CYS A 303 16.97 13.53 -0.34
C CYS A 303 18.11 13.92 -1.30
N PRO A 304 17.97 13.76 -2.63
CA PRO A 304 19.03 14.10 -3.58
C PRO A 304 19.33 15.60 -3.62
N ARG A 305 18.40 16.44 -3.16
CA ARG A 305 18.55 17.89 -3.07
C ARG A 305 18.93 18.39 -1.68
N ARG A 306 19.09 17.49 -0.70
CA ARG A 306 19.46 17.73 0.71
C ARG A 306 18.48 18.58 1.54
N HIS A 307 17.81 19.58 0.96
CA HIS A 307 16.88 20.47 1.67
C HIS A 307 15.61 19.78 2.19
N PHE A 308 15.20 18.66 1.58
CA PHE A 308 14.01 17.87 1.93
C PHE A 308 12.66 18.60 2.09
N LYS A 309 12.56 19.85 1.62
CA LYS A 309 11.35 20.69 1.48
C LYS A 309 10.04 19.97 1.14
N CYS A 310 10.03 18.91 0.32
CA CYS A 310 8.79 18.18 0.03
C CYS A 310 8.14 17.50 1.26
N MET A 311 8.89 17.34 2.36
CA MET A 311 8.36 16.91 3.65
C MET A 311 8.47 17.99 4.73
N ILE A 312 9.52 18.82 4.69
CA ILE A 312 9.71 19.90 5.67
C ILE A 312 8.65 21.00 5.53
N ASP A 313 8.27 21.34 4.30
CA ASP A 313 7.33 22.43 4.02
C ASP A 313 5.86 21.93 4.02
N GLN A 314 5.60 20.71 4.52
CA GLN A 314 4.23 20.20 4.66
C GLN A 314 3.45 21.05 5.67
N ASP A 315 2.20 21.36 5.33
CA ASP A 315 1.29 22.11 6.19
C ASP A 315 0.71 21.17 7.27
N ILE A 316 1.45 21.05 8.37
CA ILE A 316 1.08 20.16 9.48
C ILE A 316 -0.18 20.63 10.18
N THR A 317 -0.38 21.94 10.27
CA THR A 317 -1.59 22.53 10.85
C THR A 317 -2.82 22.13 10.05
N ALA A 318 -2.80 22.29 8.73
CA ALA A 318 -3.92 21.88 7.87
C ALA A 318 -4.19 20.36 7.93
N ILE A 319 -3.14 19.52 8.03
CA ILE A 319 -3.31 18.08 8.21
C ILE A 319 -4.02 17.78 9.54
N ALA A 320 -3.58 18.39 10.63
CA ALA A 320 -4.16 18.18 11.96
C ALA A 320 -5.59 18.71 12.08
N GLU A 321 -5.88 19.90 11.54
CA GLU A 321 -7.22 20.48 11.49
C GLU A 321 -8.18 19.55 10.75
N LYS A 322 -7.81 19.13 9.53
CA LYS A 322 -8.61 18.17 8.75
C LYS A 322 -8.80 16.85 9.50
N ALA A 323 -7.79 16.39 10.23
CA ALA A 323 -7.90 15.17 11.03
C ALA A 323 -8.90 15.31 12.17
N ASN A 324 -8.86 16.43 12.90
CA ASN A 324 -9.79 16.73 13.99
C ASN A 324 -11.24 16.87 13.49
N ASP A 325 -11.42 17.54 12.35
CA ASP A 325 -12.74 17.72 11.73
C ASP A 325 -13.34 16.37 11.30
N LEU A 326 -12.57 15.56 10.57
CA LEU A 326 -13.05 14.28 10.06
C LEU A 326 -13.29 13.23 11.14
N PHE A 327 -12.61 13.35 12.29
CA PHE A 327 -12.85 12.48 13.44
C PHE A 327 -14.19 12.78 14.12
N THR A 328 -14.63 14.04 14.08
CA THR A 328 -15.86 14.52 14.72
C THR A 328 -17.09 14.43 13.82
N ALA A 329 -16.91 14.56 12.50
CA ALA A 329 -17.99 14.42 11.51
C ALA A 329 -18.53 12.98 11.46
N GLN A 330 -19.69 12.76 12.07
CA GLN A 330 -20.51 11.54 11.97
C GLN A 330 -21.48 11.63 10.80
#